data_AF-A0A921MNA2-F1
#
_entry.id   AF-A0A921MNA2-F1
#
_cell.length_a   1.000
_cell.length_b   1.000
_cell.length_c   1.000
_cell.angle_alpha   90.00
_cell.angle_beta   90.00
_cell.angle_gamma   90.00
#
_symmetry.space_group_name_H-M   'P 1'
#
loop_
_entity.id
_entity.type
_entity.pdbx_description
1 polymer ?
#
loop_
_entity_poly.entity_id
_entity_poly.type
_entity_poly.pdbx_seq_one_letter_code
_entity_poly.pdbx_strand_id
1 'polypeptide(L)'
;MSEQQFRSVAFGGFHKQDVLNYVETSSRQHREKVTALTRDLEEARRTASEAEKKLADAARREEELSARAEALAAQLKEKSDALDAVRTELEEKAARLARVEEELSAAQSRLSRSEADAEAYAGVKDRVAGIELDAHYRAQAIQAEAEKKARETRDQVRVWLDRVEAGYDRLRTDVDATISHAAGELDRVARSLEHITAEFAEHDTALEKLLQVCREGEPPKAPEPLTEE
;
A
#
# COMPACT_ATOMS: atom_id res chain seq x y z
N MET A 1 -139.97 -1.38 73.57
CA MET A 1 -140.16 -2.70 74.20
C MET A 1 -139.18 -3.63 73.47
N SER A 2 -138.00 -3.99 73.96
CA SER A 2 -137.59 -4.24 75.34
C SER A 2 -136.06 -4.16 75.42
N GLU A 3 -135.57 -3.56 76.50
CA GLU A 3 -134.32 -3.77 77.22
C GLU A 3 -133.18 -4.58 76.56
N GLN A 4 -132.08 -3.89 76.24
CA GLN A 4 -130.78 -4.30 76.79
C GLN A 4 -130.32 -3.20 77.76
N GLN A 5 -130.43 -3.58 79.03
CA GLN A 5 -130.35 -2.75 80.22
C GLN A 5 -128.89 -2.74 80.71
N PHE A 6 -128.20 -1.60 80.58
CA PHE A 6 -126.99 -1.32 81.37
C PHE A 6 -127.39 -0.29 82.43
N ARG A 7 -127.47 -0.71 83.69
CA ARG A 7 -127.93 0.10 84.83
C ARG A 7 -126.77 0.86 85.52
N SER A 8 -127.17 1.89 86.25
CA SER A 8 -126.41 2.92 86.96
C SER A 8 -126.00 2.58 88.42
N VAL A 9 -125.00 3.32 88.95
CA VAL A 9 -124.79 3.82 90.35
C VAL A 9 -123.75 3.14 91.30
N ALA A 10 -123.02 4.00 92.03
CA ALA A 10 -122.32 3.90 93.34
C ALA A 10 -121.04 3.08 93.56
N PHE A 11 -120.65 2.11 92.74
CA PHE A 11 -119.34 1.46 92.90
C PHE A 11 -118.82 0.94 91.54
N GLY A 12 -117.96 1.72 90.88
CA GLY A 12 -117.07 1.23 89.82
C GLY A 12 -117.67 0.67 88.51
N GLY A 13 -118.90 1.02 88.11
CA GLY A 13 -119.52 0.55 86.86
C GLY A 13 -119.59 1.60 85.73
N PHE A 14 -119.41 1.18 84.47
CA PHE A 14 -119.27 2.04 83.26
C PHE A 14 -120.60 2.53 82.65
N HIS A 15 -120.62 3.78 82.14
CA HIS A 15 -121.78 4.46 81.56
C HIS A 15 -121.92 4.21 80.05
N LYS A 16 -123.12 3.87 79.54
CA LYS A 16 -123.36 3.44 78.14
C LYS A 16 -122.92 4.46 77.08
N GLN A 17 -123.18 5.75 77.30
CA GLN A 17 -122.79 6.79 76.36
C GLN A 17 -121.26 6.96 76.31
N ASP A 18 -120.58 6.75 77.43
CA ASP A 18 -119.12 6.78 77.50
C ASP A 18 -118.49 5.58 76.81
N VAL A 19 -119.11 4.39 76.91
CA VAL A 19 -118.67 3.19 76.17
C VAL A 19 -118.84 3.38 74.66
N LEU A 20 -119.97 3.93 74.21
CA LEU A 20 -120.18 4.20 72.78
C LEU A 20 -119.22 5.29 72.27
N ASN A 21 -119.05 6.38 73.00
CA ASN A 21 -118.08 7.42 72.67
C ASN A 21 -116.64 6.88 72.66
N TYR A 22 -116.28 6.01 73.61
CA TYR A 22 -114.98 5.35 73.65
C TYR A 22 -114.77 4.40 72.47
N VAL A 23 -115.77 3.59 72.10
CA VAL A 23 -115.69 2.70 70.92
C VAL A 23 -115.57 3.52 69.64
N GLU A 24 -116.31 4.62 69.52
CA GLU A 24 -116.26 5.50 68.34
C GLU A 24 -114.93 6.26 68.25
N THR A 25 -114.47 6.86 69.35
CA THR A 25 -113.15 7.54 69.41
C THR A 25 -111.99 6.57 69.24
N SER A 26 -112.05 5.39 69.87
CA SER A 26 -111.03 4.33 69.71
C SER A 26 -111.02 3.77 68.28
N SER A 27 -112.19 3.53 67.67
CA SER A 27 -112.27 3.10 66.26
C SER A 27 -111.75 4.16 65.30
N ARG A 28 -112.03 5.45 65.58
CA ARG A 28 -111.50 6.57 64.81
C ARG A 28 -109.99 6.68 64.93
N GLN A 29 -109.46 6.64 66.16
CA GLN A 29 -108.01 6.64 66.43
C GLN A 29 -107.31 5.42 65.82
N HIS A 30 -107.96 4.25 65.82
CA HIS A 30 -107.40 3.05 65.20
C HIS A 30 -107.34 3.19 63.67
N ARG A 31 -108.41 3.73 63.04
CA ARG A 31 -108.39 4.06 61.61
C ARG A 31 -107.30 5.08 61.28
N GLU A 32 -107.19 6.16 62.06
CA GLU A 32 -106.15 7.19 61.90
C GLU A 32 -104.75 6.57 61.99
N LYS A 33 -104.50 5.72 63.00
CA LYS A 33 -103.22 4.99 63.15
C LYS A 33 -102.94 4.04 61.99
N VAL A 34 -103.93 3.27 61.54
CA VAL A 34 -103.76 2.37 60.38
C VAL A 34 -103.45 3.17 59.12
N THR A 35 -104.13 4.29 58.88
CA THR A 35 -103.84 5.15 57.72
C THR A 35 -102.45 5.78 57.78
N ALA A 36 -102.02 6.25 58.95
CA ALA A 36 -100.68 6.80 59.15
C ALA A 36 -99.60 5.73 58.93
N LEU A 37 -99.74 4.56 59.56
CA LEU A 37 -98.82 3.43 59.38
C LEU A 37 -98.78 2.95 57.94
N THR A 38 -99.92 2.93 57.22
CA THR A 38 -99.95 2.53 55.81
C THR A 38 -99.19 3.53 54.94
N ARG A 39 -99.36 4.84 55.20
CA ARG A 39 -98.62 5.90 54.51
C ARG A 39 -97.12 5.80 54.78
N ASP A 40 -96.72 5.62 56.03
CA ASP A 40 -95.31 5.47 56.41
C ASP A 40 -94.68 4.23 55.76
N LEU A 41 -95.44 3.13 55.67
CA LEU A 41 -95.00 1.89 55.02
C LEU A 41 -94.85 2.09 53.50
N GLU A 42 -95.77 2.80 52.84
CA GLU A 42 -95.64 3.17 51.44
C GLU A 42 -94.46 4.10 51.17
N GLU A 43 -94.22 5.08 52.04
CA GLU A 43 -93.08 6.00 51.94
C GLU A 43 -91.75 5.27 52.16
N ALA A 44 -91.66 4.41 53.17
CA ALA A 44 -90.51 3.54 53.39
C ALA A 44 -90.26 2.58 52.22
N ARG A 45 -91.30 2.04 51.58
CA ARG A 45 -91.17 1.22 50.36
C ARG A 45 -90.64 2.03 49.18
N ARG A 46 -91.09 3.28 49.01
CA ARG A 46 -90.58 4.16 47.94
C ARG A 46 -89.11 4.50 48.15
N THR A 47 -88.72 4.90 49.36
CA THR A 47 -87.32 5.22 49.66
C THR A 47 -86.42 3.99 49.56
N ALA A 48 -86.87 2.82 50.00
CA ALA A 48 -86.15 1.55 49.78
C ALA A 48 -85.95 1.27 48.29
N SER A 49 -87.00 1.38 47.47
CA SER A 49 -86.90 1.19 46.02
C SER A 49 -85.96 2.18 45.34
N GLU A 50 -85.96 3.45 45.76
CA GLU A 50 -85.02 4.46 45.25
C GLU A 50 -83.57 4.19 45.68
N ALA A 51 -83.37 3.74 46.91
CA ALA A 51 -82.06 3.34 47.42
C ALA A 51 -81.52 2.12 46.68
N GLU A 52 -82.35 1.10 46.43
CA GLU A 52 -82.00 -0.08 45.63
C GLU A 52 -81.59 0.30 44.21
N LYS A 53 -82.30 1.22 43.55
CA LYS A 53 -81.93 1.72 42.22
C LYS A 53 -80.57 2.43 42.25
N LYS A 54 -80.34 3.31 43.22
CA LYS A 54 -79.06 4.01 43.37
C LYS A 54 -77.91 3.04 43.66
N LEU A 55 -78.15 2.00 44.46
CA LEU A 55 -77.16 0.96 44.76
C LEU A 55 -76.82 0.16 43.49
N ALA A 56 -77.84 -0.21 42.70
CA ALA A 56 -77.64 -0.90 41.42
C ALA A 56 -76.87 -0.03 40.41
N ASP A 57 -77.19 1.26 40.31
CA ASP A 57 -76.46 2.19 39.44
C ASP A 57 -75.01 2.42 39.91
N ALA A 58 -74.78 2.50 41.22
CA ALA A 58 -73.44 2.61 41.79
C ALA A 58 -72.60 1.35 41.53
N ALA A 59 -73.18 0.15 41.73
CA ALA A 59 -72.51 -1.11 41.45
C ALA A 59 -72.12 -1.24 39.96
N ARG A 60 -73.01 -0.84 39.04
CA ARG A 60 -72.69 -0.81 37.60
C ARG A 60 -71.53 0.14 37.29
N ARG A 61 -71.51 1.33 37.90
CA ARG A 61 -70.42 2.29 37.71
C ARG A 61 -69.10 1.76 38.27
N GLU A 62 -69.13 1.09 39.41
CA GLU A 62 -67.93 0.47 39.99
C GLU A 62 -67.38 -0.62 39.07
N GLU A 63 -68.24 -1.46 38.50
CA GLU A 63 -67.86 -2.48 37.52
C GLU A 63 -67.28 -1.86 36.24
N GLU A 64 -67.91 -0.80 35.70
CA GLU A 64 -67.38 -0.07 34.53
C GLU A 64 -66.02 0.59 34.81
N LEU A 65 -65.85 1.19 35.99
CA LEU A 65 -64.59 1.82 36.39
C LEU A 65 -63.49 0.78 36.64
N SER A 66 -63.83 -0.35 37.25
CA SER A 66 -62.93 -1.49 37.44
C SER A 66 -62.45 -2.04 36.09
N ALA A 67 -63.36 -2.30 35.16
CA ALA A 67 -63.01 -2.75 33.81
C ALA A 67 -62.13 -1.74 33.04
N ARG A 68 -62.40 -0.43 33.19
CA ARG A 68 -61.56 0.62 32.61
C ARG A 68 -60.17 0.69 33.25
N ALA A 69 -60.07 0.52 34.56
CA ALA A 69 -58.80 0.50 35.27
C ALA A 69 -57.94 -0.70 34.83
N GLU A 70 -58.54 -1.89 34.68
CA GLU A 70 -57.87 -3.08 34.16
C GLU A 70 -57.39 -2.87 32.71
N ALA A 71 -58.24 -2.30 31.85
CA ALA A 71 -57.86 -1.98 30.47
C ALA A 71 -56.69 -0.99 30.39
N LEU A 72 -56.71 0.06 31.22
CA LEU A 72 -55.61 1.03 31.29
C LEU A 72 -54.33 0.41 31.84
N ALA A 73 -54.43 -0.47 32.86
CA ALA A 73 -53.28 -1.18 33.39
C ALA A 73 -52.65 -2.11 32.34
N ALA A 74 -53.48 -2.81 31.55
CA ALA A 74 -53.00 -3.63 30.44
C ALA A 74 -52.30 -2.80 29.35
N GLN A 75 -52.88 -1.66 28.96
CA GLN A 75 -52.25 -0.74 28.00
C GLN A 75 -50.94 -0.17 28.51
N LEU A 76 -50.88 0.23 29.79
CA LEU A 76 -49.66 0.79 30.38
C LEU A 76 -48.54 -0.26 30.43
N LYS A 77 -48.89 -1.51 30.74
CA LYS A 77 -47.95 -2.62 30.67
C LYS A 77 -47.45 -2.85 29.24
N GLU A 78 -48.35 -2.93 28.26
CA GLU A 78 -47.97 -3.09 26.84
C GLU A 78 -47.03 -1.98 26.37
N LYS A 79 -47.32 -0.72 26.73
CA LYS A 79 -46.45 0.41 26.39
C LYS A 79 -45.10 0.36 27.12
N SER A 80 -45.06 -0.09 28.37
CA SER A 80 -43.81 -0.29 29.10
C SER A 80 -42.95 -1.35 28.43
N ASP A 81 -43.53 -2.51 28.12
CA ASP A 81 -42.83 -3.61 27.47
C ASP A 81 -42.30 -3.19 26.09
N ALA A 82 -43.10 -2.43 25.33
CA ALA A 82 -42.67 -1.87 24.03
C ALA A 82 -41.55 -0.83 24.16
N LEU A 83 -41.58 0.03 25.19
CA LEU A 83 -40.51 0.99 25.45
C LEU A 83 -39.19 0.30 25.81
N ASP A 84 -39.26 -0.75 26.62
CA ASP A 84 -38.06 -1.52 26.99
C ASP A 84 -37.49 -2.29 25.79
N ALA A 85 -38.35 -2.84 24.92
CA ALA A 85 -37.91 -3.41 23.64
C ALA A 85 -37.18 -2.38 22.76
N VAL A 86 -37.74 -1.18 22.58
CA VAL A 86 -37.09 -0.12 21.78
C VAL A 86 -35.78 0.34 22.42
N ARG A 87 -35.69 0.41 23.75
CA ARG A 87 -34.45 0.76 24.46
C ARG A 87 -33.36 -0.27 24.21
N THR A 88 -33.67 -1.56 24.34
CA THR A 88 -32.70 -2.63 24.08
C THR A 88 -32.23 -2.62 22.62
N GLU A 89 -33.13 -2.43 21.65
CA GLU A 89 -32.75 -2.28 20.24
C GLU A 89 -31.84 -1.06 20.00
N LEU A 90 -32.11 0.07 20.66
CA LEU A 90 -31.30 1.27 20.54
C LEU A 90 -29.90 1.06 21.12
N GLU A 91 -29.78 0.39 22.27
CA GLU A 91 -28.50 0.05 22.88
C GLU A 91 -27.68 -0.89 21.98
N GLU A 92 -28.32 -1.91 21.39
CA GLU A 92 -27.66 -2.80 20.43
C GLU A 92 -27.18 -2.05 19.18
N LYS A 93 -28.01 -1.15 18.63
CA LYS A 93 -27.66 -0.33 17.47
C LYS A 93 -26.50 0.61 17.79
N ALA A 94 -26.51 1.23 18.97
CA ALA A 94 -25.43 2.11 19.43
C ALA A 94 -24.11 1.34 19.59
N ALA A 95 -24.15 0.14 20.18
CA ALA A 95 -22.98 -0.71 20.31
C ALA A 95 -22.42 -1.15 18.95
N ARG A 96 -23.29 -1.49 17.99
CA ARG A 96 -22.88 -1.82 16.62
C ARG A 96 -22.26 -0.62 15.91
N LEU A 97 -22.83 0.57 16.08
CA LEU A 97 -22.31 1.80 15.47
C LEU A 97 -20.92 2.14 16.02
N ALA A 98 -20.74 2.10 17.35
CA ALA A 98 -19.43 2.33 17.97
C ALA A 98 -18.36 1.36 17.46
N ARG A 99 -18.70 0.08 17.29
CA ARG A 99 -17.79 -0.92 16.72
C ARG A 99 -17.41 -0.61 15.27
N VAL A 100 -18.38 -0.23 14.43
CA VAL A 100 -18.13 0.11 13.03
C VAL A 100 -17.26 1.36 12.91
N GLU A 101 -17.45 2.36 13.79
CA GLU A 101 -16.60 3.55 13.84
C GLU A 101 -15.16 3.22 14.23
N GLU A 102 -14.96 2.31 15.20
CA GLU A 102 -13.62 1.84 15.57
C GLU A 102 -12.95 1.08 14.42
N GLU A 103 -13.67 0.16 13.77
CA GLU A 103 -13.17 -0.60 12.62
C GLU A 103 -12.84 0.34 11.43
N LEU A 104 -13.65 1.37 11.19
CA LEU A 104 -13.41 2.38 10.16
C LEU A 104 -12.14 3.20 10.46
N SER A 105 -11.98 3.66 11.69
CA SER A 105 -10.78 4.39 12.13
C SER A 105 -9.51 3.55 12.00
N ALA A 106 -9.57 2.28 12.39
CA ALA A 106 -8.47 1.33 12.21
C ALA A 106 -8.15 1.09 10.73
N ALA A 107 -9.17 0.96 9.88
CA ALA A 107 -8.99 0.79 8.43
C ALA A 107 -8.37 2.04 7.79
N GLN A 108 -8.82 3.24 8.15
CA GLN A 108 -8.24 4.50 7.69
C GLN A 108 -6.76 4.64 8.10
N SER A 109 -6.42 4.25 9.33
CA SER A 109 -5.04 4.24 9.82
C SER A 109 -4.15 3.24 9.08
N ARG A 110 -4.70 2.11 8.64
CA ARG A 110 -3.97 1.13 7.81
C ARG A 110 -3.78 1.63 6.39
N LEU A 111 -4.79 2.30 5.83
CA LEU A 111 -4.73 2.87 4.50
C LEU A 111 -3.65 3.95 4.42
N SER A 112 -3.64 4.90 5.37
CA SER A 112 -2.63 5.97 5.39
C SER A 112 -1.19 5.46 5.52
N ARG A 113 -0.98 4.40 6.31
CA ARG A 113 0.33 3.72 6.37
C ARG A 113 0.71 3.08 5.03
N SER A 114 -0.23 2.38 4.40
CA SER A 114 0.01 1.75 3.10
C SER A 114 0.27 2.77 2.00
N GLU A 115 -0.38 3.94 2.04
CA GLU A 115 -0.14 5.04 1.10
C GLU A 115 1.28 5.61 1.29
N ALA A 116 1.69 5.85 2.53
CA ALA A 116 3.05 6.30 2.84
C ALA A 116 4.11 5.27 2.41
N ASP A 117 3.87 3.98 2.63
CA ASP A 117 4.76 2.90 2.19
C ASP A 117 4.86 2.84 0.67
N ALA A 118 3.73 3.02 -0.04
CA ALA A 118 3.70 3.05 -1.50
C ALA A 118 4.47 4.25 -2.08
N GLU A 119 4.33 5.43 -1.47
CA GLU A 119 5.10 6.62 -1.83
C GLU A 119 6.59 6.44 -1.58
N ALA A 120 6.96 5.87 -0.42
CA ALA A 120 8.36 5.55 -0.11
C ALA A 120 8.95 4.55 -1.10
N TYR A 121 8.19 3.53 -1.50
CA TYR A 121 8.60 2.56 -2.51
C TYR A 121 8.78 3.22 -3.88
N ALA A 122 7.87 4.10 -4.30
CA ALA A 122 8.00 4.86 -5.53
C ALA A 122 9.30 5.70 -5.52
N GLY A 123 9.58 6.41 -4.41
CA GLY A 123 10.81 7.17 -4.26
C GLY A 123 12.09 6.32 -4.24
N VAL A 124 12.05 5.08 -3.74
CA VAL A 124 13.17 4.14 -3.87
C VAL A 124 13.34 3.69 -5.32
N LYS A 125 12.25 3.33 -6.00
CA LYS A 125 12.27 2.91 -7.40
C LYS A 125 12.87 3.98 -8.31
N ASP A 126 12.46 5.23 -8.14
CA ASP A 126 12.95 6.36 -8.95
C ASP A 126 14.45 6.61 -8.70
N ARG A 127 14.89 6.52 -7.44
CA ARG A 127 16.32 6.64 -7.11
C ARG A 127 17.15 5.52 -7.73
N VAL A 128 16.68 4.27 -7.67
CA VAL A 128 17.36 3.12 -8.27
C VAL A 128 17.45 3.28 -9.78
N ALA A 129 16.34 3.65 -10.45
CA ALA A 129 16.33 3.92 -11.88
C ALA A 129 17.33 5.03 -12.26
N GLY A 130 17.42 6.09 -11.46
CA GLY A 130 18.41 7.16 -11.66
C GLY A 130 19.86 6.68 -11.54
N ILE A 131 20.17 5.85 -10.53
CA ILE A 131 21.50 5.27 -10.33
C ILE A 131 21.86 4.33 -11.50
N GLU A 132 20.94 3.48 -11.93
CA GLU A 132 21.16 2.54 -13.04
C GLU A 132 21.45 3.28 -14.34
N LEU A 133 20.71 4.36 -14.64
CA LEU A 133 20.96 5.21 -15.81
C LEU A 133 22.33 5.89 -15.74
N ASP A 134 22.69 6.51 -14.61
CA ASP A 134 24.00 7.16 -14.43
C ASP A 134 25.15 6.15 -14.55
N ALA A 135 25.01 4.98 -13.92
CA ALA A 135 25.98 3.90 -14.05
C ALA A 135 26.14 3.45 -15.51
N HIS A 136 25.03 3.32 -16.26
CA HIS A 136 25.06 2.97 -17.66
C HIS A 136 25.79 4.03 -18.51
N TYR A 137 25.48 5.31 -18.34
CA TYR A 137 26.15 6.39 -19.05
C TYR A 137 27.63 6.47 -18.72
N ARG A 138 28.01 6.32 -17.44
CA ARG A 138 29.42 6.28 -17.03
C ARG A 138 30.16 5.10 -17.63
N ALA A 139 29.55 3.92 -17.63
CA ALA A 139 30.14 2.73 -18.26
C ALA A 139 30.36 2.94 -19.76
N GLN A 140 29.37 3.49 -20.47
CA GLN A 140 29.50 3.82 -21.89
C GLN A 140 30.61 4.86 -22.14
N ALA A 141 30.70 5.91 -21.31
CA ALA A 141 31.73 6.93 -21.44
C ALA A 141 33.15 6.35 -21.23
N ILE A 142 33.32 5.52 -20.20
CA ILE A 142 34.58 4.83 -19.93
C ILE A 142 34.94 3.90 -21.09
N GLN A 143 33.97 3.14 -21.61
CA GLN A 143 34.19 2.26 -22.77
C GLN A 143 34.61 3.06 -24.01
N ALA A 144 33.90 4.13 -24.35
CA ALA A 144 34.21 4.96 -25.51
C ALA A 144 35.63 5.57 -25.41
N GLU A 145 36.02 6.03 -24.22
CA GLU A 145 37.36 6.56 -23.96
C GLU A 145 38.43 5.48 -24.05
N ALA A 146 38.18 4.29 -23.48
CA ALA A 146 39.10 3.15 -23.56
C ALA A 146 39.30 2.70 -25.01
N GLU A 147 38.22 2.62 -25.79
CA GLU A 147 38.29 2.30 -27.22
C GLU A 147 39.06 3.35 -28.02
N LYS A 148 38.87 4.64 -27.71
CA LYS A 148 39.61 5.74 -28.33
C LYS A 148 41.11 5.62 -28.05
N LYS A 149 41.50 5.44 -26.78
CA LYS A 149 42.91 5.23 -26.40
C LYS A 149 43.51 3.99 -27.05
N ALA A 150 42.76 2.89 -27.10
CA ALA A 150 43.22 1.67 -27.75
C ALA A 150 43.44 1.87 -29.27
N ARG A 151 42.57 2.64 -29.93
CA ARG A 151 42.77 3.04 -31.34
C ARG A 151 44.03 3.89 -31.50
N GLU A 152 44.19 4.94 -30.71
CA GLU A 152 45.37 5.81 -30.74
C GLU A 152 46.68 5.04 -30.51
N THR A 153 46.73 4.14 -29.52
CA THR A 153 47.90 3.29 -29.28
C THR A 153 48.18 2.36 -30.46
N ARG A 154 47.16 1.75 -31.06
CA ARG A 154 47.33 0.90 -32.25
C ARG A 154 47.89 1.69 -33.44
N ASP A 155 47.40 2.90 -33.66
CA ASP A 155 47.88 3.76 -34.74
C ASP A 155 49.34 4.21 -34.49
N GLN A 156 49.70 4.55 -33.25
CA GLN A 156 51.08 4.85 -32.87
C GLN A 156 52.03 3.66 -33.10
N VAL A 157 51.61 2.45 -32.72
CA VAL A 157 52.39 1.23 -32.96
C VAL A 157 52.57 0.97 -34.45
N ARG A 158 51.51 1.18 -35.26
CA ARG A 158 51.60 1.03 -36.72
C ARG A 158 52.64 1.98 -37.31
N VAL A 159 52.57 3.27 -36.97
CA VAL A 159 53.53 4.27 -37.44
C VAL A 159 54.96 3.94 -37.01
N TRP A 160 55.15 3.44 -35.79
CA TRP A 160 56.48 3.03 -35.31
C TRP A 160 57.01 1.81 -36.06
N LEU A 161 56.17 0.81 -36.33
CA LEU A 161 56.53 -0.36 -37.15
C LEU A 161 56.92 0.05 -38.57
N ASP A 162 56.13 0.90 -39.23
CA ASP A 162 56.44 1.42 -40.57
C ASP A 162 57.81 2.13 -40.59
N ARG A 163 58.13 2.87 -39.52
CA ARG A 163 59.43 3.56 -39.37
C ARG A 163 60.59 2.57 -39.17
N VAL A 164 60.38 1.53 -38.36
CA VAL A 164 61.40 0.49 -38.12
C VAL A 164 61.66 -0.32 -39.39
N GLU A 165 60.61 -0.69 -40.11
CA GLU A 165 60.69 -1.38 -41.41
C GLU A 165 61.47 -0.55 -42.42
N ALA A 166 61.10 0.72 -42.60
CA ALA A 166 61.84 1.64 -43.49
C ALA A 166 63.29 1.86 -43.04
N GLY A 167 63.57 1.87 -41.74
CA GLY A 167 64.92 1.97 -41.20
C GLY A 167 65.76 0.73 -41.48
N TYR A 168 65.14 -0.45 -41.33
CA TYR A 168 65.77 -1.74 -41.64
C TYR A 168 66.06 -1.87 -43.14
N ASP A 169 65.12 -1.50 -44.01
CA ASP A 169 65.32 -1.55 -45.47
C ASP A 169 66.47 -0.66 -45.94
N ARG A 170 66.61 0.54 -45.35
CA ARG A 170 67.76 1.42 -45.61
C ARG A 170 69.06 0.79 -45.15
N LEU A 171 69.11 0.30 -43.91
CA LEU A 171 70.31 -0.35 -43.37
C LEU A 171 70.72 -1.54 -44.23
N ARG A 172 69.76 -2.39 -44.63
CA ARG A 172 70.00 -3.51 -45.53
C ARG A 172 70.59 -3.04 -46.86
N THR A 173 70.00 -2.01 -47.46
CA THR A 173 70.47 -1.43 -48.74
C THR A 173 71.89 -0.86 -48.61
N ASP A 174 72.18 -0.14 -47.53
CA ASP A 174 73.51 0.43 -47.26
C ASP A 174 74.57 -0.65 -47.03
N VAL A 175 74.20 -1.73 -46.32
CA VAL A 175 75.06 -2.90 -46.12
C VAL A 175 75.30 -3.62 -47.44
N ASP A 176 74.26 -3.87 -48.25
CA ASP A 176 74.39 -4.48 -49.58
C ASP A 176 75.30 -3.65 -50.49
N ALA A 177 75.18 -2.32 -50.45
CA ALA A 177 76.05 -1.39 -51.19
C ALA A 177 77.50 -1.44 -50.70
N THR A 178 77.73 -1.50 -49.39
CA THR A 178 79.07 -1.59 -48.78
C THR A 178 79.73 -2.92 -49.12
N ILE A 179 78.99 -4.04 -49.04
CA ILE A 179 79.48 -5.37 -49.43
C ILE A 179 79.84 -5.37 -50.92
N SER A 180 78.97 -4.82 -51.78
CA SER A 180 79.22 -4.74 -53.22
C SER A 180 80.45 -3.89 -53.53
N HIS A 181 80.62 -2.77 -52.83
CA HIS A 181 81.80 -1.92 -52.96
C HIS A 181 83.08 -2.65 -52.53
N ALA A 182 83.09 -3.26 -51.35
CA ALA A 182 84.23 -4.03 -50.85
C ALA A 182 84.58 -5.19 -51.77
N ALA A 183 83.59 -5.93 -52.28
CA ALA A 183 83.81 -6.98 -53.28
C ALA A 183 84.44 -6.44 -54.57
N GLY A 184 83.98 -5.28 -55.04
CA GLY A 184 84.56 -4.59 -56.20
C GLY A 184 86.00 -4.13 -55.99
N GLU A 185 86.35 -3.61 -54.81
CA GLU A 185 87.74 -3.25 -54.49
C GLU A 185 88.63 -4.50 -54.39
N LEU A 186 88.15 -5.57 -53.76
CA LEU A 186 88.88 -6.85 -53.68
C LEU A 186 89.13 -7.43 -55.08
N ASP A 187 88.14 -7.36 -55.97
CA ASP A 187 88.29 -7.81 -57.36
C ASP A 187 89.32 -6.97 -58.13
N ARG A 188 89.38 -5.64 -57.89
CA ARG A 188 90.46 -4.80 -58.45
C ARG A 188 91.83 -5.16 -57.90
N VAL A 189 91.94 -5.40 -56.60
CA VAL A 189 93.21 -5.83 -55.98
C VAL A 189 93.64 -7.18 -56.55
N ALA A 190 92.72 -8.13 -56.72
CA ALA A 190 93.00 -9.42 -57.36
C ALA A 190 93.53 -9.23 -58.78
N ARG A 191 92.86 -8.40 -59.61
CA ARG A 191 93.34 -8.09 -60.97
C ARG A 191 94.70 -7.40 -60.99
N SER A 192 94.97 -6.48 -60.07
CA SER A 192 96.29 -5.83 -59.96
C SER A 192 97.37 -6.83 -59.55
N LEU A 193 97.08 -7.77 -58.65
CA LEU A 193 98.02 -8.85 -58.28
C LEU A 193 98.26 -9.82 -59.44
N GLU A 194 97.23 -10.17 -60.21
CA GLU A 194 97.39 -10.95 -61.44
C GLU A 194 98.27 -10.23 -62.45
N HIS A 195 98.08 -8.92 -62.64
CA HIS A 195 98.92 -8.09 -63.51
C HIS A 195 100.38 -8.08 -63.04
N ILE A 196 100.64 -7.82 -61.75
CA ILE A 196 101.99 -7.86 -61.18
C ILE A 196 102.61 -9.25 -61.35
N THR A 197 101.85 -10.32 -61.14
CA THR A 197 102.31 -11.70 -61.32
C THR A 197 102.69 -11.97 -62.78
N ALA A 198 101.92 -11.45 -63.74
CA ALA A 198 102.23 -11.55 -65.16
C ALA A 198 103.49 -10.75 -65.53
N GLU A 199 103.65 -9.52 -65.01
CA GLU A 199 104.88 -8.73 -65.20
C GLU A 199 106.12 -9.43 -64.63
N PHE A 200 106.02 -10.04 -63.44
CA PHE A 200 107.10 -10.86 -62.88
C PHE A 200 107.42 -12.05 -63.78
N ALA A 201 106.43 -12.75 -64.32
CA ALA A 201 106.66 -13.84 -65.27
C ALA A 201 107.34 -13.33 -66.55
N GLU A 202 106.95 -12.17 -67.08
CA GLU A 202 107.63 -11.53 -68.21
C GLU A 202 109.07 -11.15 -67.87
N HIS A 203 109.31 -10.56 -66.69
CA HIS A 203 110.66 -10.25 -66.20
C HIS A 203 111.52 -11.49 -66.01
N ASP A 204 110.98 -12.58 -65.46
CA ASP A 204 111.66 -13.86 -65.35
C ASP A 204 112.07 -14.37 -66.74
N THR A 205 111.18 -14.34 -67.73
CA THR A 205 111.54 -14.71 -69.12
C THR A 205 112.56 -13.77 -69.76
N ALA A 206 112.51 -12.47 -69.47
CA ALA A 206 113.48 -11.49 -69.96
C ALA A 206 114.87 -11.68 -69.32
N LEU A 207 114.89 -12.00 -68.02
CA LEU A 207 116.10 -12.34 -67.28
C LEU A 207 116.70 -13.64 -67.79
N GLU A 208 115.89 -14.67 -68.05
CA GLU A 208 116.32 -15.92 -68.69
C GLU A 208 116.96 -15.65 -70.06
N LYS A 209 116.35 -14.80 -70.89
CA LYS A 209 116.92 -14.39 -72.18
C LYS A 209 118.24 -13.65 -72.02
N LEU A 210 118.36 -12.71 -71.07
CA LEU A 210 119.63 -12.01 -70.79
C LEU A 210 120.72 -12.98 -70.29
N LEU A 211 120.37 -13.91 -69.41
CA LEU A 211 121.28 -14.96 -68.95
C LEU A 211 121.71 -15.87 -70.11
N GLN A 212 120.80 -16.15 -71.06
CA GLN A 212 121.12 -16.87 -72.28
C GLN A 212 122.08 -16.07 -73.18
N VAL A 213 121.84 -14.78 -73.40
CA VAL A 213 122.76 -13.88 -74.14
C VAL A 213 124.14 -13.83 -73.49
N CYS A 214 124.23 -13.76 -72.16
CA CYS A 214 125.51 -13.81 -71.43
C CYS A 214 126.20 -15.18 -71.50
N ARG A 215 125.45 -16.27 -71.71
CA ARG A 215 125.99 -17.63 -71.88
C ARG A 215 126.41 -17.94 -73.32
N GLU A 216 125.79 -17.28 -74.30
CA GLU A 216 125.99 -17.54 -75.74
C GLU A 216 126.83 -16.46 -76.45
N GLY A 217 127.24 -15.39 -75.76
CA GLY A 217 128.07 -14.30 -76.31
C GLY A 217 129.55 -14.36 -75.94
N GLU A 218 130.40 -14.77 -76.90
CA GLU A 218 131.85 -14.54 -76.96
C GLU A 218 132.20 -13.03 -77.11
N PRO A 219 133.36 -12.52 -76.64
CA PRO A 219 133.71 -11.10 -76.71
C PRO A 219 134.41 -10.73 -78.04
N PRO A 220 133.96 -9.68 -78.73
CA PRO A 220 134.88 -8.77 -79.44
C PRO A 220 134.34 -7.32 -79.50
N LYS A 221 135.07 -6.22 -79.72
CA LYS A 221 136.45 -5.91 -80.13
C LYS A 221 136.65 -4.41 -79.82
N ALA A 222 137.78 -3.98 -79.25
CA ALA A 222 138.24 -2.59 -79.39
C ALA A 222 138.94 -2.44 -80.76
N PRO A 223 138.57 -1.43 -81.57
CA PRO A 223 139.49 -0.30 -81.90
C PRO A 223 138.72 1.01 -82.26
N GLU A 224 139.24 2.23 -82.42
CA GLU A 224 140.48 2.98 -82.12
C GLU A 224 140.16 4.50 -82.38
N PRO A 225 140.98 5.46 -81.88
CA PRO A 225 140.65 6.90 -81.81
C PRO A 225 141.21 7.79 -82.97
N LEU A 226 140.93 9.11 -82.85
CA LEU A 226 141.44 10.34 -83.53
C LEU A 226 140.36 11.02 -84.43
N THR A 227 140.11 12.34 -84.40
CA THR A 227 140.97 13.51 -84.11
C THR A 227 140.13 14.78 -83.84
N GLU A 228 140.76 15.73 -83.17
CA GLU A 228 140.49 17.18 -82.95
C GLU A 228 139.44 17.90 -83.82
N GLU A 229 138.46 18.53 -83.15
CA GLU A 229 138.26 20.00 -83.03
C GLU A 229 137.67 20.33 -81.65
#